data_AF-A0A2G6SWP2-F1
#
_entry.id   AF-A0A2G6SWP2-F1
#
_cell.length_a   1.000
_cell.length_b   1.000
_cell.length_c   1.000
_cell.angle_alpha   90.00
_cell.angle_beta   90.00
_cell.angle_gamma   90.00
#
_symmetry.space_group_name_H-M   'P 1'
#
loop_
_entity.id
_entity.type
_entity.pdbx_description
1 polymer ?
#
loop_
_entity_poly.entity_id
_entity_poly.type
_entity_poly.pdbx_seq_one_letter_code
_entity_poly.pdbx_strand_id
1 'polypeptide(L)'
;MKKTIASVWGLAACVAVLSAGQAAAQPREADLSPHEALRAASAQRAAQRSGIEQERKQNLAQRKQTEVKCYRLFAVEDCLRDARNEWRQVETRLRAQEVQINDAERKEKAQERLRQIEDKQSSAADAAGPAGAASAASATVRNPPQGGKPAAREKSPGTVVLRDREAQERASQQRARQSSQAAEQSAREKESAERAAKARQRQLDAEKASEARRARRDKEQAQSAADGHKPAASLPTPP
;
A
#
# COMPACT_ATOMS: atom_id res chain seq x y z
N MET A 1 49.22 -40.27 -4.64
CA MET A 1 48.86 -41.19 -5.74
C MET A 1 47.56 -40.68 -6.36
N LYS A 2 47.67 -40.05 -7.54
CA LYS A 2 46.56 -39.43 -8.27
C LYS A 2 46.18 -40.38 -9.40
N LYS A 3 44.90 -40.71 -9.55
CA LYS A 3 44.37 -41.32 -10.78
C LYS A 3 43.07 -40.62 -11.18
N THR A 4 43.26 -39.62 -12.02
CA THR A 4 42.27 -39.11 -12.98
C THR A 4 42.04 -40.16 -14.05
N ILE A 5 40.78 -40.51 -14.33
CA ILE A 5 40.41 -41.26 -15.54
C ILE A 5 39.63 -40.29 -16.43
N ALA A 6 40.31 -39.82 -17.47
CA ALA A 6 39.71 -39.24 -18.65
C ALA A 6 39.48 -40.37 -19.64
N SER A 7 38.27 -40.47 -20.20
CA SER A 7 38.02 -41.23 -21.41
C SER A 7 37.23 -40.35 -22.36
N VAL A 8 37.97 -39.78 -23.32
CA VAL A 8 37.46 -39.21 -24.56
C VAL A 8 37.57 -40.31 -25.61
N TRP A 9 36.45 -40.71 -26.19
CA TRP A 9 36.40 -41.27 -27.55
C TRP A 9 35.31 -40.52 -28.30
N GLY A 10 35.74 -39.85 -29.36
CA GLY A 10 34.89 -39.04 -30.21
C GLY A 10 34.41 -39.76 -31.46
N LEU A 11 33.56 -39.02 -32.18
CA LEU A 11 33.24 -39.09 -33.61
C LEU A 11 32.49 -40.33 -34.11
N ALA A 12 31.22 -40.15 -34.45
CA ALA A 12 30.82 -40.10 -35.86
C ALA A 12 29.37 -39.62 -36.00
N ALA A 13 29.17 -38.78 -37.01
CA ALA A 13 27.92 -38.14 -37.38
C ALA A 13 26.88 -39.14 -37.89
N CYS A 14 25.62 -38.93 -37.49
CA CYS A 14 24.43 -39.22 -38.31
C CYS A 14 23.43 -38.09 -38.07
N VAL A 15 23.47 -37.10 -38.95
CA VAL A 15 22.43 -36.09 -39.12
C VAL A 15 21.23 -36.79 -39.75
N ALA A 16 20.27 -37.20 -38.93
CA ALA A 16 18.93 -37.55 -39.37
C ALA A 16 18.00 -36.39 -38.98
N VAL A 17 17.81 -35.47 -39.93
CA VAL A 17 16.74 -34.47 -39.90
C VAL A 17 15.42 -35.23 -40.10
N LEU A 18 14.78 -35.64 -39.02
CA LEU A 18 13.35 -35.93 -39.02
C LEU A 18 12.65 -34.77 -38.31
N SER A 19 12.26 -33.80 -39.13
CA SER A 19 11.26 -32.79 -38.83
C SER A 19 9.91 -33.45 -38.58
N ALA A 20 9.70 -33.96 -37.36
CA ALA A 20 8.37 -34.17 -36.80
C ALA A 20 7.88 -32.84 -36.24
N GLY A 21 6.70 -32.43 -36.68
CA GLY A 21 6.17 -31.08 -36.54
C GLY A 21 6.35 -30.49 -35.14
N GLN A 22 7.02 -29.34 -35.11
CA GLN A 22 6.77 -28.34 -34.08
C GLN A 22 5.31 -27.91 -34.23
N ALA A 23 4.41 -28.64 -33.58
CA ALA A 23 3.16 -28.06 -33.14
C ALA A 23 3.57 -26.99 -32.13
N ALA A 24 3.80 -25.79 -32.65
CA ALA A 24 3.81 -24.59 -31.84
C ALA A 24 2.48 -24.62 -31.07
N ALA A 25 2.54 -25.02 -29.80
CA ALA A 25 1.59 -24.58 -28.80
C ALA A 25 1.81 -23.07 -28.67
N GLN A 26 1.34 -22.34 -29.67
CA GLN A 26 0.93 -20.96 -29.51
C GLN A 26 0.06 -20.98 -28.25
N PRO A 27 0.35 -20.15 -27.22
CA PRO A 27 -0.68 -19.93 -26.22
C PRO A 27 -1.86 -19.42 -27.05
N ARG A 28 -2.92 -20.22 -27.13
CA ARG A 28 -4.22 -19.66 -27.47
C ARG A 28 -4.34 -18.51 -26.48
N GLU A 29 -4.23 -17.27 -26.97
CA GLU A 29 -4.91 -16.16 -26.36
C GLU A 29 -6.35 -16.63 -26.33
N ALA A 30 -6.69 -17.29 -25.23
CA ALA A 30 -8.06 -17.58 -24.94
C ALA A 30 -8.70 -16.20 -25.00
N ASP A 31 -9.66 -16.03 -25.90
CA ASP A 31 -10.65 -14.96 -25.89
C ASP A 31 -11.43 -15.08 -24.57
N LEU A 32 -10.72 -14.89 -23.46
CA LEU A 32 -11.27 -14.81 -22.13
C LEU A 32 -12.03 -13.52 -22.15
N SER A 33 -13.30 -13.61 -21.79
CA SER A 33 -14.07 -12.41 -21.54
C SER A 33 -13.28 -11.49 -20.60
N PRO A 34 -13.40 -10.16 -20.73
CA PRO A 34 -12.71 -9.21 -19.84
C PRO A 34 -12.90 -9.54 -18.35
N HIS A 35 -14.05 -10.13 -18.00
CA HIS A 35 -14.37 -10.60 -16.66
C HIS A 35 -13.58 -11.84 -16.22
N GLU A 36 -13.29 -12.79 -17.12
CA GLU A 36 -12.43 -13.94 -16.85
C GLU A 36 -10.97 -13.54 -16.70
N ALA A 37 -10.48 -12.62 -17.54
CA ALA A 37 -9.13 -12.07 -17.41
C ALA A 37 -8.93 -11.37 -16.06
N LEU A 38 -9.91 -10.58 -15.62
CA LEU A 38 -9.87 -9.92 -14.30
C LEU A 38 -9.89 -10.94 -13.14
N ARG A 39 -10.72 -11.98 -13.23
CA ARG A 39 -10.75 -13.07 -12.24
C ARG A 39 -9.40 -13.80 -12.18
N ALA A 40 -8.82 -14.15 -13.33
CA ALA A 40 -7.51 -14.80 -13.40
C ALA A 40 -6.40 -13.94 -12.78
N ALA A 41 -6.37 -12.64 -13.10
CA ALA A 41 -5.41 -11.70 -12.51
C ALA A 41 -5.59 -11.58 -10.99
N SER A 42 -6.83 -11.54 -10.50
CA SER A 42 -7.12 -11.52 -9.07
C SER A 42 -6.66 -12.81 -8.35
N ALA A 43 -6.88 -13.97 -8.97
CA ALA A 43 -6.46 -15.26 -8.44
C ALA A 43 -4.93 -15.39 -8.41
N GLN A 44 -4.25 -14.89 -9.44
CA GLN A 44 -2.79 -14.84 -9.48
C GLN A 44 -2.22 -13.99 -8.35
N ARG A 45 -2.79 -12.80 -8.09
CA ARG A 45 -2.39 -11.96 -6.95
C ARG A 45 -2.66 -12.63 -5.61
N ALA A 46 -3.80 -13.31 -5.47
CA ALA A 46 -4.09 -14.07 -4.26
C ALA A 46 -3.09 -15.20 -4.02
N ALA A 47 -2.70 -15.91 -5.08
CA ALA A 47 -1.67 -16.95 -5.02
C ALA A 47 -0.29 -16.37 -4.62
N GLN A 48 0.10 -15.22 -5.18
CA GLN A 48 1.33 -14.52 -4.80
C GLN A 48 1.33 -14.10 -3.33
N ARG A 49 0.23 -13.51 -2.84
CA ARG A 49 0.09 -13.14 -1.41
C ARG A 49 0.16 -14.36 -0.50
N SER A 50 -0.48 -15.46 -0.88
CA SER A 50 -0.40 -16.74 -0.15
C SER A 50 1.04 -17.27 -0.09
N GLY A 51 1.78 -17.19 -1.21
CA GLY A 51 3.20 -17.57 -1.26
C GLY A 51 4.06 -16.74 -0.32
N ILE A 52 3.86 -15.41 -0.29
CA ILE A 52 4.56 -14.51 0.64
C ILE A 52 4.27 -14.90 2.10
N GLU A 53 3.01 -15.19 2.44
CA GLU A 53 2.64 -15.61 3.80
C GLU A 53 3.24 -16.97 4.19
N GLN A 54 3.34 -17.90 3.24
CA GLN A 54 4.02 -19.16 3.46
C GLN A 54 5.52 -18.96 3.71
N GLU A 55 6.17 -18.10 2.93
CA GLU A 55 7.59 -17.77 3.08
C GLU A 55 7.85 -17.05 4.41
N ARG A 56 6.98 -16.14 4.85
CA ARG A 56 7.04 -15.52 6.19
C ARG A 56 7.02 -16.57 7.31
N LYS A 57 6.12 -17.55 7.21
CA LYS A 57 6.04 -18.65 8.19
C LYS A 57 7.31 -19.48 8.21
N GLN A 58 7.87 -19.80 7.04
CA GLN A 58 9.13 -20.52 6.93
C GLN A 58 10.30 -19.72 7.50
N ASN A 59 10.41 -18.43 7.19
CA ASN A 59 11.44 -17.53 7.72
C ASN A 59 11.36 -17.42 9.25
N LEU A 60 10.15 -17.34 9.81
CA LEU A 60 9.95 -17.35 11.27
C LEU A 60 10.36 -18.68 11.89
N ALA A 61 9.99 -19.81 11.28
CA ALA A 61 10.38 -21.13 11.76
C ALA A 61 11.90 -21.32 11.74
N GLN A 62 12.55 -20.90 10.65
CA GLN A 62 13.99 -20.93 10.49
C GLN A 62 14.68 -20.10 11.57
N ARG A 63 14.22 -18.86 11.81
CA ARG A 63 14.75 -18.01 12.86
C ARG A 63 14.67 -18.68 14.24
N LYS A 64 13.52 -19.26 14.59
CA LYS A 64 13.35 -19.97 15.88
C LYS A 64 14.33 -21.13 16.02
N GLN A 65 14.54 -21.91 14.95
CA GLN A 65 15.52 -23.00 14.96
C GLN A 65 16.95 -22.49 15.10
N THR A 66 17.30 -21.39 14.44
CA THR A 66 18.62 -20.76 14.58
C THR A 66 18.83 -20.19 15.98
N GLU A 67 17.82 -19.54 16.58
CA GLU A 67 17.90 -19.03 17.95
C GLU A 67 18.22 -20.15 18.96
N VAL A 68 17.58 -21.32 18.85
CA VAL A 68 17.89 -22.49 19.69
C VAL A 68 19.34 -22.97 19.53
N LYS A 69 19.89 -22.92 18.31
CA LYS A 69 21.29 -23.26 18.05
C LYS A 69 22.23 -22.22 18.66
N CYS A 70 21.90 -20.93 18.57
CA CYS A 70 22.71 -19.84 19.11
C CYS A 70 22.93 -19.98 20.62
N TYR A 71 21.90 -20.37 21.39
CA TYR A 71 22.02 -20.56 22.84
C TYR A 71 22.99 -21.68 23.26
N ARG A 72 23.43 -22.53 22.33
CA ARG A 72 24.44 -23.58 22.60
C ARG A 72 25.87 -23.12 22.30
N LEU A 73 26.04 -21.93 21.73
CA LEU A 73 27.34 -21.39 21.36
C LEU A 73 27.89 -20.49 22.47
N PHE A 74 29.19 -20.24 22.43
CA PHE A 74 29.83 -19.32 23.37
C PHE A 74 29.49 -17.85 23.05
N ALA A 75 29.49 -17.49 21.77
CA ALA A 75 29.15 -16.15 21.28
C ALA A 75 27.63 -16.02 20.98
N VAL A 76 26.79 -16.23 22.00
CA VAL A 76 25.32 -16.24 21.84
C VAL A 76 24.81 -14.92 21.25
N GLU A 77 25.29 -13.78 21.76
CA GLU A 77 24.79 -12.46 21.36
C GLU A 77 25.09 -12.11 19.90
N ASP A 78 26.29 -12.44 19.43
CA ASP A 78 26.66 -12.22 18.02
C ASP A 78 25.83 -13.14 17.10
N CYS A 79 25.69 -14.41 17.46
CA CYS A 79 24.85 -15.34 16.72
C CYS A 79 23.38 -14.89 16.66
N LEU A 80 22.82 -14.42 17.79
CA LEU A 80 21.45 -13.91 17.83
C LEU A 80 21.29 -12.62 17.00
N ARG A 81 22.31 -11.76 16.98
CA ARG A 81 22.33 -10.56 16.13
C ARG A 81 22.28 -10.94 14.65
N ASP A 82 23.10 -11.91 14.23
CA ASP A 82 23.12 -12.37 12.84
C ASP A 82 21.80 -13.04 12.44
N ALA A 83 21.25 -13.91 13.30
CA ALA A 83 19.95 -14.53 13.07
C ALA A 83 18.81 -13.49 12.91
N ARG A 84 18.85 -12.39 13.67
CA ARG A 84 17.91 -11.27 13.51
C ARG A 84 18.15 -10.50 12.22
N ASN A 85 19.40 -10.31 11.83
CA ASN A 85 19.76 -9.60 10.60
C ASN A 85 19.28 -10.38 9.36
N GLU A 86 19.55 -11.68 9.30
CA GLU A 86 19.07 -12.56 8.22
C GLU A 86 17.54 -12.56 8.12
N TRP A 87 16.85 -12.71 9.27
CA TRP A 87 15.39 -12.65 9.31
C TRP A 87 14.85 -11.32 8.75
N ARG A 88 15.47 -10.19 9.14
CA ARG A 88 15.07 -8.86 8.64
C ARG A 88 15.33 -8.70 7.15
N GLN A 89 16.41 -9.26 6.60
CA GLN A 89 16.71 -9.19 5.17
C GLN A 89 15.62 -9.90 4.35
N VAL A 90 15.25 -11.12 4.76
CA VAL A 90 14.17 -11.87 4.11
C VAL A 90 12.84 -11.14 4.23
N GLU A 91 12.49 -10.66 5.42
CA GLU A 91 11.24 -9.92 5.64
C GLU A 91 11.17 -8.62 4.84
N THR A 92 12.30 -7.92 4.69
CA THR A 92 12.39 -6.70 3.87
C THR A 92 12.14 -7.00 2.40
N ARG A 93 12.73 -8.08 1.86
CA ARG A 93 12.47 -8.54 0.49
C ARG A 93 11.00 -8.88 0.28
N LEU A 94 10.40 -9.65 1.20
CA LEU A 94 9.00 -10.04 1.13
C LEU A 94 8.06 -8.84 1.17
N ARG A 95 8.34 -7.87 2.05
CA ARG A 95 7.60 -6.61 2.11
C ARG A 95 7.71 -5.82 0.82
N ALA A 96 8.89 -5.78 0.19
CA ALA A 96 9.08 -5.09 -1.09
C ALA A 96 8.23 -5.72 -2.20
N GLN A 97 8.17 -7.06 -2.27
CA GLN A 97 7.29 -7.77 -3.21
C GLN A 97 5.81 -7.46 -2.96
N GLU A 98 5.38 -7.47 -1.69
CA GLU A 98 4.00 -7.14 -1.32
C GLU A 98 3.62 -5.70 -1.69
N VAL A 99 4.54 -4.74 -1.51
CA VAL A 99 4.36 -3.35 -1.96
C VAL A 99 4.18 -3.27 -3.48
N GLN A 100 4.99 -3.99 -4.26
CA GLN A 100 4.85 -4.02 -5.71
C GLN A 100 3.49 -4.56 -6.16
N ILE A 101 2.98 -5.61 -5.52
CA ILE A 101 1.64 -6.16 -5.78
C ILE A 101 0.56 -5.11 -5.47
N ASN A 102 0.66 -4.44 -4.31
CA ASN A 102 -0.29 -3.41 -3.90
C ASN A 102 -0.26 -2.18 -4.83
N ASP A 103 0.92 -1.77 -5.28
CA ASP A 103 1.08 -0.63 -6.19
C ASP A 103 0.53 -0.94 -7.58
N ALA A 104 0.76 -2.16 -8.09
CA ALA A 104 0.13 -2.63 -9.32
C ALA A 104 -1.40 -2.58 -9.21
N GLU A 105 -1.95 -3.09 -8.10
CA GLU A 105 -3.40 -3.07 -7.85
C GLU A 105 -3.97 -1.64 -7.74
N ARG A 106 -3.23 -0.72 -7.09
CA ARG A 106 -3.62 0.70 -7.02
C ARG A 106 -3.66 1.34 -8.40
N LYS A 107 -2.66 1.07 -9.25
CA LYS A 107 -2.60 1.58 -10.62
C LYS A 107 -3.75 1.05 -11.48
N GLU A 108 -4.03 -0.25 -11.41
CA GLU A 108 -5.17 -0.87 -12.11
C GLU A 108 -6.50 -0.22 -11.70
N LYS A 109 -6.74 -0.07 -10.39
CA LYS A 109 -7.96 0.57 -9.88
C LYS A 109 -8.07 2.05 -10.27
N ALA A 110 -6.95 2.76 -10.34
CA ALA A 110 -6.93 4.15 -10.79
C ALA A 110 -7.28 4.25 -12.28
N GLN A 111 -6.70 3.38 -13.12
CA GLN A 111 -7.01 3.31 -14.55
C GLN A 111 -8.48 2.94 -14.80
N GLU A 112 -9.00 1.97 -14.05
CA GLU A 112 -10.41 1.59 -14.13
C GLU A 112 -11.35 2.74 -13.77
N ARG A 113 -11.01 3.52 -12.73
CA ARG A 113 -11.79 4.73 -12.38
C ARG A 113 -11.74 5.79 -13.46
N LEU A 114 -10.58 5.99 -14.12
CA LEU A 114 -10.46 6.94 -15.22
C LEU A 114 -11.36 6.54 -16.39
N ARG A 115 -11.33 5.25 -16.79
CA ARG A 115 -12.23 4.72 -17.82
C ARG A 115 -13.71 4.94 -17.47
N GLN A 116 -14.10 4.63 -16.24
CA GLN A 116 -15.47 4.88 -15.77
C GLN A 116 -15.87 6.36 -15.77
N ILE A 117 -14.92 7.29 -15.60
CA ILE A 117 -15.19 8.73 -15.70
C ILE A 117 -15.35 9.11 -17.18
N GLU A 118 -14.47 8.64 -18.05
CA GLU A 118 -14.54 8.87 -19.50
C GLU A 118 -15.84 8.32 -20.09
N ASP A 119 -16.25 7.10 -19.74
CA ASP A 119 -17.51 6.49 -20.16
C ASP A 119 -18.74 7.28 -19.68
N LYS A 120 -18.66 7.86 -18.47
CA LYS A 120 -19.73 8.74 -17.94
C LYS A 120 -19.74 10.09 -18.63
N GLN A 121 -18.59 10.63 -19.00
CA GLN A 121 -18.47 11.88 -19.72
C GLN A 121 -18.93 11.75 -21.17
N SER A 122 -18.57 10.66 -21.86
CA SER A 122 -19.04 10.37 -23.21
C SER A 122 -20.55 10.14 -23.22
N SER A 123 -21.08 9.29 -22.33
CA SER A 123 -22.53 9.09 -22.23
C SER A 123 -23.31 10.35 -21.83
N ALA A 124 -22.73 11.24 -21.03
CA ALA A 124 -23.31 12.55 -20.73
C ALA A 124 -23.27 13.52 -21.93
N ALA A 125 -22.19 13.49 -22.72
CA ALA A 125 -22.06 14.27 -23.95
C ALA A 125 -23.01 13.80 -25.05
N ASP A 126 -23.16 12.48 -25.21
CA ASP A 126 -24.11 11.86 -26.14
C ASP A 126 -25.58 12.14 -25.74
N ALA A 127 -25.86 12.21 -24.42
CA ALA A 127 -27.17 12.61 -23.91
C ALA A 127 -27.44 14.12 -24.04
N ALA A 128 -26.40 14.94 -24.10
CA ALA A 128 -26.46 16.39 -24.26
C ALA A 128 -26.14 16.79 -25.71
N GLY A 129 -26.99 16.42 -26.67
CA GLY A 129 -26.93 16.98 -28.04
C GLY A 129 -26.95 18.52 -28.08
N PRO A 130 -26.78 19.17 -29.24
CA PRO A 130 -26.42 20.61 -29.36
C PRO A 130 -27.36 21.62 -28.66
N ALA A 131 -28.54 21.21 -28.19
CA ALA A 131 -29.43 22.03 -27.36
C ALA A 131 -29.11 22.00 -25.84
N GLY A 132 -28.25 21.09 -25.37
CA GLY A 132 -27.93 20.90 -23.94
C GLY A 132 -26.81 21.80 -23.40
N ALA A 133 -25.95 22.34 -24.27
CA ALA A 133 -24.80 23.16 -23.86
C ALA A 133 -25.20 24.51 -23.23
N ALA A 134 -26.36 25.08 -23.62
CA ALA A 134 -26.88 26.33 -23.04
C ALA A 134 -27.54 26.14 -21.66
N SER A 135 -27.85 24.90 -21.26
CA SER A 135 -28.51 24.56 -19.98
C SER A 135 -27.51 24.23 -18.85
N ALA A 136 -26.26 23.87 -19.20
CA ALA A 136 -25.24 23.49 -18.22
C ALA A 136 -24.75 24.65 -17.33
N ALA A 137 -24.90 25.91 -17.77
CA ALA A 137 -24.50 27.09 -17.00
C ALA A 137 -25.51 27.53 -15.92
N SER A 138 -26.69 26.90 -15.82
CA SER A 138 -27.70 27.24 -14.80
C SER A 138 -28.31 26.04 -14.06
N ALA A 139 -27.75 24.83 -14.22
CA ALA A 139 -28.31 23.63 -13.60
C ALA A 139 -27.75 23.34 -12.19
N THR A 140 -27.98 24.25 -11.22
CA THR A 140 -27.98 23.89 -9.79
C THR A 140 -29.41 23.60 -9.33
N VAL A 141 -30.15 22.75 -10.04
CA VAL A 141 -31.28 21.96 -9.49
C VAL A 141 -31.39 20.72 -10.40
N ARG A 142 -31.07 19.54 -9.88
CA ARG A 142 -31.36 18.28 -10.60
C ARG A 142 -32.88 18.12 -10.66
N ASN A 143 -33.46 18.32 -11.84
CA ASN A 143 -34.78 17.79 -12.15
C ASN A 143 -34.65 16.27 -12.43
N PRO A 144 -35.58 15.42 -11.94
CA PRO A 144 -35.60 14.00 -12.30
C PRO A 144 -35.95 13.84 -13.80
N PRO A 145 -35.57 12.71 -14.43
CA PRO A 145 -35.70 12.55 -15.88
C PRO A 145 -37.18 12.51 -16.28
N GLN A 146 -37.59 13.47 -17.12
CA GLN A 146 -38.87 13.45 -17.81
C GLN A 146 -38.72 12.66 -19.11
N GLY A 147 -38.98 11.36 -19.04
CA GLY A 147 -39.08 10.45 -20.17
C GLY A 147 -40.29 9.55 -20.00
N GLY A 148 -41.47 10.06 -20.36
CA GLY A 148 -42.72 9.31 -20.34
C GLY A 148 -43.92 10.24 -20.13
N LYS A 149 -44.87 10.21 -21.07
CA LYS A 149 -46.20 10.83 -20.94
C LYS A 149 -46.75 10.52 -19.54
N PRO A 150 -47.30 11.49 -18.77
CA PRO A 150 -48.04 11.15 -17.58
C PRO A 150 -49.36 10.52 -18.03
N ALA A 151 -49.36 9.21 -18.25
CA ALA A 151 -50.58 8.45 -18.02
C ALA A 151 -51.03 8.84 -16.61
N ALA A 152 -52.27 9.31 -16.50
CA ALA A 152 -52.89 9.70 -15.25
C ALA A 152 -52.85 8.51 -14.27
N ARG A 153 -51.73 8.36 -13.57
CA ARG A 153 -51.58 7.46 -12.44
C ARG A 153 -52.30 8.17 -11.32
N GLU A 154 -53.51 7.71 -11.03
CA GLU A 154 -54.37 8.25 -9.98
C GLU A 154 -53.52 8.61 -8.76
N LYS A 155 -53.43 9.91 -8.47
CA LYS A 155 -52.83 10.43 -7.24
C LYS A 155 -53.81 10.11 -6.12
N SER A 156 -53.87 8.84 -5.74
CA SER A 156 -54.64 8.43 -4.58
C SER A 156 -54.00 9.10 -3.35
N PRO A 157 -54.78 9.78 -2.47
CA PRO A 157 -54.26 10.61 -1.38
C PRO A 157 -53.18 9.90 -0.53
N GLY A 158 -53.30 8.59 -0.33
CA GLY A 158 -52.32 7.78 0.41
C GLY A 158 -50.93 7.70 -0.23
N THR A 159 -50.80 7.79 -1.56
CA THR A 159 -49.50 7.68 -2.26
C THR A 159 -48.66 8.95 -2.18
N VAL A 160 -49.32 10.12 -2.07
CA VAL A 160 -48.64 11.41 -1.89
C VAL A 160 -48.10 11.52 -0.47
N VAL A 161 -48.90 11.14 0.53
CA VAL A 161 -48.50 11.13 1.95
C VAL A 161 -47.28 10.22 2.20
N LEU A 162 -47.25 9.03 1.59
CA LEU A 162 -46.10 8.12 1.71
C LEU A 162 -44.82 8.71 1.10
N ARG A 163 -44.93 9.37 -0.06
CA ARG A 163 -43.79 10.02 -0.73
C ARG A 163 -43.24 11.19 0.10
N ASP A 164 -44.12 12.00 0.69
CA ASP A 164 -43.73 13.14 1.52
C ASP A 164 -43.03 12.67 2.80
N ARG A 165 -43.51 11.58 3.41
CA ARG A 165 -42.86 10.95 4.56
C ARG A 165 -41.48 10.42 4.22
N GLU A 166 -41.33 9.71 3.10
CA GLU A 166 -40.03 9.19 2.65
C GLU A 166 -39.05 10.33 2.31
N ALA A 167 -39.55 11.44 1.74
CA ALA A 167 -38.74 12.62 1.48
C ALA A 167 -38.26 13.28 2.78
N GLN A 168 -39.11 13.37 3.81
CA GLN A 168 -38.75 13.87 5.14
C GLN A 168 -37.74 12.95 5.84
N GLU A 169 -37.91 11.63 5.74
CA GLU A 169 -36.96 10.65 6.29
C GLU A 169 -35.59 10.74 5.60
N ARG A 170 -35.55 10.93 4.27
CA ARG A 170 -34.29 11.17 3.56
C ARG A 170 -33.63 12.49 3.96
N ALA A 171 -34.41 13.56 4.14
CA ALA A 171 -33.90 14.84 4.59
C ALA A 171 -33.34 14.78 6.02
N SER A 172 -34.01 14.06 6.94
CA SER A 172 -33.51 13.89 8.31
C SER A 172 -32.24 13.04 8.35
N GLN A 173 -32.17 11.96 7.57
CA GLN A 173 -30.95 11.15 7.45
C GLN A 173 -29.78 11.94 6.86
N GLN A 174 -30.02 12.80 5.88
CA GLN A 174 -28.97 13.67 5.32
C GLN A 174 -28.44 14.67 6.35
N ARG A 175 -29.33 15.32 7.11
CA ARG A 175 -28.93 16.24 8.19
C ARG A 175 -28.14 15.51 9.28
N ALA A 176 -28.54 14.29 9.64
CA ALA A 176 -27.82 13.47 10.61
C ALA A 176 -26.41 13.09 10.12
N ARG A 177 -26.25 12.76 8.83
CA ARG A 177 -24.93 12.49 8.23
C ARG A 177 -24.06 13.74 8.17
N GLN A 178 -24.63 14.90 7.87
CA GLN A 178 -23.89 16.16 7.85
C GLN A 178 -23.42 16.57 9.25
N SER A 179 -24.28 16.43 10.26
CA SER A 179 -23.90 16.72 11.63
C SER A 179 -22.85 15.74 12.17
N SER A 180 -22.96 14.44 11.83
CA SER A 180 -21.94 13.46 12.22
C SER A 180 -20.59 13.74 11.55
N GLN A 181 -20.58 14.09 10.26
CA GLN A 181 -19.36 14.45 9.54
C GLN A 181 -18.71 15.73 10.10
N ALA A 182 -19.51 16.75 10.41
CA ALA A 182 -19.00 17.98 11.04
C ALA A 182 -18.41 17.69 12.43
N ALA A 183 -19.07 16.84 13.23
CA ALA A 183 -18.57 16.42 14.54
C ALA A 183 -17.24 15.65 14.41
N GLU A 184 -17.15 14.68 13.50
CA GLU A 184 -15.93 13.92 13.23
C GLU A 184 -14.78 14.82 12.74
N GLN A 185 -15.05 15.79 11.86
CA GLN A 185 -14.05 16.75 11.41
C GLN A 185 -13.53 17.59 12.57
N SER A 186 -14.43 18.13 13.41
CA SER A 186 -14.02 18.89 14.59
C SER A 186 -13.21 18.06 15.60
N ALA A 187 -13.51 16.76 15.75
CA ALA A 187 -12.76 15.87 16.60
C ALA A 187 -11.34 15.60 16.05
N ARG A 188 -11.22 15.38 14.74
CA ARG A 188 -9.92 15.20 14.06
C ARG A 188 -9.06 16.45 14.14
N GLU A 189 -9.65 17.63 13.97
CA GLU A 189 -8.95 18.91 14.08
C GLU A 189 -8.41 19.11 15.49
N LYS A 190 -9.23 18.90 16.53
CA LYS A 190 -8.80 18.96 17.94
C LYS A 190 -7.66 17.99 18.22
N GLU A 191 -7.78 16.75 17.79
CA GLU A 191 -6.72 15.74 17.97
C GLU A 191 -5.43 16.15 17.25
N SER A 192 -5.53 16.67 16.03
CA SER A 192 -4.37 17.15 15.26
C SER A 192 -3.68 18.33 15.94
N ALA A 193 -4.46 19.26 16.49
CA ALA A 193 -3.96 20.42 17.21
C ALA A 193 -3.27 20.00 18.52
N GLU A 194 -3.83 19.04 19.25
CA GLU A 194 -3.22 18.48 20.46
C GLU A 194 -1.90 17.76 20.15
N ARG A 195 -1.86 16.93 19.10
CA ARG A 195 -0.64 16.27 18.64
C ARG A 195 0.43 17.29 18.25
N ALA A 196 0.05 18.36 17.55
CA ALA A 196 0.97 19.43 17.18
C ALA A 196 1.49 20.20 18.41
N ALA A 197 0.63 20.49 19.39
CA ALA A 197 1.03 21.14 20.64
C ALA A 197 2.02 20.27 21.44
N LYS A 198 1.74 18.97 21.56
CA LYS A 198 2.63 18.01 22.23
C LYS A 198 3.97 17.86 21.52
N ALA A 199 3.98 17.90 20.19
CA ALA A 199 5.22 17.87 19.40
C ALA A 199 6.08 19.11 19.66
N ARG A 200 5.48 20.31 19.67
CA ARG A 200 6.16 21.56 20.02
C ARG A 200 6.75 21.51 21.44
N GLN A 201 5.98 21.01 22.41
CA GLN A 201 6.47 20.87 23.79
C GLN A 201 7.69 19.95 23.87
N ARG A 202 7.65 18.79 23.19
CA ARG A 202 8.79 17.86 23.14
C ARG A 202 10.04 18.48 22.52
N GLN A 203 9.88 19.34 21.52
CA GLN A 203 11.00 20.06 20.91
C GLN A 203 11.65 21.01 21.91
N LEU A 204 10.84 21.83 22.60
CA LEU A 204 11.33 22.75 23.63
C LEU A 204 12.01 22.00 24.79
N ASP A 205 11.44 20.88 25.23
CA ASP A 205 12.03 20.05 26.29
C ASP A 205 13.36 19.40 25.83
N ALA A 206 13.44 18.97 24.56
CA ALA A 206 14.67 18.41 23.99
C ALA A 206 15.79 19.46 23.87
N GLU A 207 15.44 20.69 23.49
CA GLU A 207 16.37 21.84 23.44
C GLU A 207 16.90 22.16 24.84
N LYS A 208 16.01 22.35 25.83
CA LYS A 208 16.42 22.57 27.23
C LYS A 208 17.29 21.44 27.78
N ALA A 209 16.95 20.19 27.48
CA ALA A 209 17.75 19.04 27.90
C ALA A 209 19.11 18.97 27.17
N SER A 210 19.22 19.47 25.94
CA SER A 210 20.48 19.59 25.20
C SER A 210 21.37 20.65 25.83
N GLU A 211 20.80 21.83 26.13
CA GLU A 211 21.50 22.94 26.81
C GLU A 211 21.98 22.53 28.20
N ALA A 212 21.14 21.88 29.00
CA ALA A 212 21.51 21.39 30.32
C ALA A 212 22.66 20.37 30.26
N ARG A 213 22.67 19.50 29.24
CA ARG A 213 23.75 18.53 29.03
C ARG A 213 25.07 19.21 28.63
N ARG A 214 25.01 20.23 27.77
CA ARG A 214 26.17 21.06 27.40
C ARG A 214 26.74 21.77 28.63
N ALA A 215 25.88 22.48 29.38
CA ALA A 215 26.29 23.17 30.59
C ALA A 215 26.90 22.24 31.65
N ARG A 216 26.37 21.02 31.81
CA ARG A 216 26.96 20.01 32.70
C ARG A 216 28.35 19.58 32.23
N ARG A 217 28.50 19.27 30.94
CA ARG A 217 29.79 18.90 30.32
C ARG A 217 30.83 20.01 30.50
N ASP A 218 30.44 21.26 30.27
CA ASP A 218 31.33 22.41 30.40
C ASP A 218 31.80 22.60 31.85
N LYS A 219 30.89 22.43 32.83
CA LYS A 219 31.24 22.44 34.26
C LYS A 219 32.19 21.31 34.64
N GLU A 220 31.91 20.09 34.21
CA GLU A 220 32.78 18.92 34.47
C GLU A 220 34.17 19.12 33.84
N GLN A 221 34.24 19.68 32.63
CA GLN A 221 35.50 20.00 31.96
C GLN A 221 36.27 21.11 32.70
N ALA A 222 35.59 22.16 33.18
CA ALA A 222 36.22 23.23 33.96
C ALA A 222 36.74 22.72 35.32
N GLN A 223 35.98 21.86 36.00
CA GLN A 223 36.43 21.21 37.24
C GLN A 223 37.65 20.31 36.99
N SER A 224 37.58 19.45 35.96
CA SER A 224 38.70 18.59 35.58
C SER A 224 39.97 19.38 35.26
N ALA A 225 39.82 20.53 34.59
CA ALA A 225 40.94 21.43 34.30
C ALA A 225 41.51 22.10 35.57
N ALA A 226 40.65 22.49 36.52
CA ALA A 226 41.08 23.01 37.82
C ALA A 226 41.81 21.95 38.66
N ASP A 227 41.41 20.69 38.55
CA ASP A 227 42.07 19.53 39.17
C ASP A 227 43.35 19.08 38.43
N GLY A 228 43.73 19.78 37.35
CA GLY A 228 44.98 19.55 36.61
C GLY A 228 44.92 18.44 35.56
N HIS A 229 43.74 17.92 35.22
CA HIS A 229 43.58 16.91 34.17
C HIS A 229 43.64 17.54 32.77
N LYS A 230 44.46 16.96 31.88
CA LYS A 230 44.57 17.40 30.48
C LYS A 230 43.36 16.91 29.66
N PRO A 231 42.78 17.75 28.77
CA PRO A 231 41.69 17.32 27.89
C PRO A 231 42.16 16.21 26.94
N ALA A 232 41.25 15.30 26.59
CA ALA A 232 41.51 14.25 25.62
C ALA A 232 41.85 14.85 24.24
N ALA A 233 42.78 14.22 23.52
CA ALA A 233 43.14 14.63 22.16
C ALA A 233 41.93 14.53 21.22
N SER A 234 41.78 15.51 20.32
CA SER A 234 40.72 15.49 19.31
C SER A 234 40.90 14.30 18.37
N LEU A 235 39.79 13.67 17.98
CA LEU A 235 39.81 12.60 16.98
C LEU A 235 40.39 13.12 15.65
N PRO A 236 41.14 12.29 14.91
CA PRO A 236 41.67 12.65 13.60
C PRO A 236 40.53 12.95 12.64
N THR A 237 40.67 14.03 11.86
CA THR A 237 39.71 14.39 10.80
C THR A 237 39.85 13.37 9.65
N PRO A 238 38.77 12.73 9.19
CA PRO A 238 38.85 11.80 8.07
C PRO A 238 39.28 12.54 6.77
N PRO A 239 39.98 11.84 5.85
CA PRO A 239 40.51 12.43 4.60
C PRO A 239 39.41 12.84 3.62
#